data_AF-A0A929N3M3-F1
#
_entry.id   AF-A0A929N3M3-F1
#
_cell.length_a   1.000
_cell.length_b   1.000
_cell.length_c   1.000
_cell.angle_alpha   90.00
_cell.angle_beta   90.00
_cell.angle_gamma   90.00
#
_symmetry.space_group_name_H-M   'P 1'
#
loop_
_entity.id
_entity.type
_entity.pdbx_description
1 polymer ?
#
loop_
_entity_poly.entity_id
_entity_poly.type
_entity_poly.pdbx_seq_one_letter_code
_entity_poly.pdbx_strand_id
1 'polypeptide(L)' 'LEAALAALREDHDFLTEGDVFTQDLIDTWLDYKEANEVAPMRAYPHPYEYQLYYDL' A
#
# COMPACT_ATOMS: atom_id res chain seq x y z
N LEU A 1 1.69 -5.10 2.37
CA LEU A 1 0.69 -4.08 1.99
C LEU A 1 0.65 -3.88 0.47
N GLU A 2 1.81 -3.74 -0.18
CA GLU A 2 1.93 -3.59 -1.64
C GLU A 2 1.11 -4.58 -2.47
N ALA A 3 1.22 -5.89 -2.20
CA ALA A 3 0.47 -6.90 -2.96
C ALA A 3 -1.05 -6.74 -2.82
N ALA A 4 -1.54 -6.30 -1.66
CA ALA A 4 -2.97 -6.05 -1.45
C ALA A 4 -3.43 -4.77 -2.17
N LEU A 5 -2.60 -3.72 -2.20
CA LEU A 5 -2.90 -2.50 -2.96
C LEU A 5 -2.85 -2.75 -4.47
N ALA A 6 -1.96 -3.62 -4.95
CA ALA A 6 -1.91 -4.05 -6.35
C ALA A 6 -3.17 -4.84 -6.72
N ALA A 7 -3.57 -5.81 -5.89
CA ALA A 7 -4.80 -6.56 -6.09
C ALA A 7 -6.04 -5.64 -6.09
N LEU A 8 -6.11 -4.68 -5.16
CA LEU A 8 -7.20 -3.69 -5.14
C LEU A 8 -7.21 -2.82 -6.40
N ARG A 9 -6.05 -2.44 -6.93
CA ARG A 9 -5.95 -1.68 -8.19
C ARG A 9 -6.42 -2.50 -9.39
N GLU A 10 -6.18 -3.82 -9.40
CA GLU A 10 -6.55 -4.72 -10.49
C GLU A 10 -8.02 -5.19 -10.42
N ASP A 11 -8.60 -5.28 -9.22
CA ASP A 11 -9.94 -5.83 -9.00
C ASP A 11 -10.71 -5.03 -7.92
N HIS A 12 -11.37 -3.94 -8.34
CA HIS A 12 -12.23 -3.12 -7.48
C HIS A 12 -13.61 -2.81 -8.08
N ASP A 13 -13.97 -3.44 -9.20
CA ASP A 13 -15.26 -3.20 -9.87
C ASP A 13 -16.45 -3.55 -8.97
N PHE A 14 -16.30 -4.57 -8.12
CA PHE A 14 -17.32 -4.96 -7.14
C PHE A 14 -17.55 -3.90 -6.04
N LEU A 15 -16.61 -2.97 -5.84
CA LEU A 15 -16.75 -1.86 -4.88
C LEU A 15 -17.44 -0.66 -5.51
N THR A 16 -17.30 -0.46 -6.82
CA THR A 16 -17.93 0.65 -7.55
C THR A 16 -19.37 0.32 -7.99
N GLU A 17 -19.76 -0.95 -7.95
CA GLU A 17 -21.13 -1.37 -8.22
C GLU A 17 -22.13 -0.70 -7.27
N GLY A 18 -23.13 -0.02 -7.85
CA GLY A 18 -24.15 0.69 -7.07
C GLY A 18 -23.69 2.01 -6.44
N ASP A 19 -22.54 2.54 -6.87
CA ASP A 19 -21.97 3.81 -6.39
C ASP A 19 -21.69 3.80 -4.87
N VAL A 20 -21.38 2.61 -4.33
CA VAL A 20 -21.04 2.41 -2.91
C VAL A 20 -19.67 3.03 -2.59
N PHE A 21 -18.71 2.83 -3.49
CA PHE A 21 -17.43 3.52 -3.50
C PHE A 21 -17.25 4.23 -4.84
N THR A 22 -16.91 5.51 -4.78
CA THR A 22 -16.57 6.27 -6.00
C THR A 22 -15.15 5.90 -6.45
N GLN A 23 -14.90 5.99 -7.76
CA GLN A 23 -13.56 5.79 -8.31
C GLN A 23 -12.53 6.73 -7.65
N ASP A 24 -12.89 7.99 -7.47
CA ASP A 24 -12.05 9.02 -6.86
C ASP A 24 -11.63 8.66 -5.41
N LEU A 25 -12.53 8.04 -4.65
CA LEU A 25 -12.23 7.58 -3.30
C LEU A 25 -11.21 6.43 -3.32
N ILE A 26 -11.37 5.46 -4.23
CA ILE A 26 -10.47 4.32 -4.37
C ILE A 26 -9.07 4.80 -4.77
N ASP A 27 -8.99 5.69 -5.77
CA ASP A 27 -7.72 6.24 -6.24
C ASP A 27 -7.01 7.05 -5.13
N THR A 28 -7.75 7.93 -4.46
CA THR A 28 -7.23 8.71 -3.32
C THR A 28 -6.74 7.81 -2.18
N TRP A 29 -7.45 6.71 -1.91
CA TRP A 29 -7.04 5.77 -0.87
C TRP A 29 -5.77 5.01 -1.23
N LEU A 30 -5.67 4.53 -2.48
CA LEU A 30 -4.46 3.86 -2.98
C LEU A 30 -3.24 4.78 -2.89
N ASP A 31 -3.39 6.03 -3.31
CA ASP A 31 -2.32 7.03 -3.26
C ASP A 31 -1.92 7.38 -1.83
N TYR A 32 -2.91 7.57 -0.95
CA TYR A 32 -2.64 7.83 0.47
C TYR A 32 -1.84 6.69 1.10
N LYS A 33 -2.25 5.44 0.86
CA LYS A 33 -1.57 4.26 1.41
C LYS A 33 -0.17 4.06 0.86
N GLU A 34 0.05 4.28 -0.42
CA GLU A 34 1.39 4.19 -1.01
C GLU A 34 2.31 5.28 -0.44
N ALA A 35 1.86 6.53 -0.42
CA ALA A 35 2.68 7.67 -0.02
C ALA A 35 2.96 7.75 1.48
N ASN A 36 1.98 7.42 2.33
CA ASN A 36 2.06 7.65 3.77
C ASN A 36 2.42 6.41 4.58
N GLU A 37 2.23 5.20 4.03
CA GLU A 37 2.48 3.96 4.76
C GLU A 37 3.57 3.12 4.08
N VAL A 38 3.39 2.78 2.80
CA VAL A 38 4.32 1.87 2.10
C VAL A 38 5.68 2.52 1.87
N ALA A 39 5.72 3.68 1.22
CA ALA A 39 6.98 4.33 0.84
C ALA A 39 7.85 4.68 2.06
N PRO A 40 7.32 5.25 3.16
CA PRO A 40 8.12 5.51 4.36
C PRO A 40 8.65 4.21 4.98
N MET A 41 7.82 3.17 5.10
CA MET A 41 8.24 1.90 5.68
C MET A 41 9.36 1.24 4.88
N ARG A 42 9.37 1.42 3.55
CA ARG A 42 10.44 0.93 2.67
C ARG A 42 11.73 1.78 2.76
N ALA A 43 11.61 3.06 3.07
CA ALA A 43 12.74 3.99 3.14
C ALA A 43 13.60 3.81 4.40
N TYR A 44 13.01 3.31 5.48
CA TYR A 44 13.72 3.12 6.75
C TYR A 44 14.10 1.66 6.99
N PRO A 45 15.37 1.35 7.27
CA PRO A 45 15.78 0.00 7.63
C PRO A 45 15.12 -0.40 8.95
N HIS A 46 14.56 -1.60 8.98
CA HIS A 46 13.95 -2.13 10.19
C HIS A 46 15.05 -2.49 11.22
N PRO A 47 14.86 -2.27 12.54
CA PRO A 47 15.89 -2.57 13.54
C PRO A 47 16.42 -4.01 13.51
N TYR A 48 15.60 -4.95 13.05
CA TYR A 48 16.01 -6.36 12.87
C TYR A 48 17.02 -6.55 11.73
N GLU A 49 16.99 -5.72 10.70
CA GLU A 49 17.98 -5.75 9.60
C GLU A 49 19.39 -5.45 10.12
N TYR A 50 19.52 -4.60 11.14
CA TYR A 50 20.81 -4.37 11.79
C TYR A 50 21.36 -5.66 12.40
N GLN A 51 20.54 -6.46 13.09
CA GLN A 51 20.98 -7.75 13.64
C GLN A 51 21.41 -8.75 12.54
N LEU A 52 20.82 -8.66 11.35
CA LEU A 52 21.11 -9.58 10.25
C LEU A 52 22.38 -9.20 9.48
N TYR A 53 22.67 -7.90 9.36
CA TYR A 53 23.68 -7.42 8.40
C TYR A 53 24.83 -6.61 9.01
N TYR A 54 24.79 -6.28 10.31
CA TYR A 54 25.81 -5.40 10.89
C TYR A 54 27.22 -6.00 10.96
N ASP A 55 27.32 -7.31 11.22
CA ASP A 55 28.60 -8.03 11.34
C ASP A 55 28.98 -8.83 10.07
N LEU A 56 28.26 -8.63 8.96
CA LEU A 56 28.45 -9.38 7.72
C LEU A 56 29.62 -8.86 6.87
#